data_AF-A0A7S1M3G7-F1
#
_entry.id   AF-A0A7S1M3G7-F1
#
_cell.length_a   1.000
_cell.length_b   1.000
_cell.length_c   1.000
_cell.angle_alpha   90.00
_cell.angle_beta   90.00
_cell.angle_gamma   90.00
#
_symmetry.space_group_name_H-M   'P 1'
#
loop_
_entity.id
_entity.type
_entity.pdbx_description
1 polymer ?
#
loop_
_entity_poly.entity_id
_entity_poly.type
_entity_poly.pdbx_seq_one_letter_code
_entity_poly.pdbx_strand_id
1 'polypeptide(L)'
;DAVMMDSAPRSVSVPTENLGMIIGRAGGTIKRLIAATGCQIEVPRAPKKDAQDGEGITEVQLSGSDQSCLRAAEAIKDILKGGDFEDHAARAEGALVIPHELNNFDREAWVAWRLVATEKEHGVRVDTGRRALRVWAAAGKGLRGPAAEKVRAAVEAALAAAQELIEIIVDAAIEHEPDNASYDQAVSPLVDQYGVKLWVPRPEGGVVPIKIVGPDEPARDAAALFEARYVKGKATASVLQVPGQVQSMAGQMSNDYASDIRALETEMKVKVTQSKTMLWVAGANAEAVANARQTIRDMLTFYFPDIFFLRKELHPAVIEWIRADEDMRLIRAATDCVLVLDEKEGSAWICGKKRHIVQERIEKILERFAKEHWEQDLEDYGVAMYLLGPKGSGDYVGRMQWESGAKIKVCPNALKVIIEGKPDQVEVAKKLVLEGLEKLAEKKRINPTPPGELAAQQAQSVDGAKAALEKFHAMLRGRGNTPSPTRKGKGGGKGKGKASASSAAPEAMPASRSTILRASDIFGSAAPVSAAVAAQRAAAVPPREDVGDPGAGGRWRSGGNVRERSRSRDRPAAGAAAAAAATTAAAAAPAVAQAAAAEDDDEDAPAG
;
A
#
# COMPACT_ATOMS: atom_id res chain seq x y z
N ASP A 1 -36.16 43.44 18.97
CA ASP A 1 -36.12 42.03 18.54
C ASP A 1 -34.79 41.38 18.85
N ALA A 2 -34.75 40.69 19.97
CA ALA A 2 -33.62 39.88 20.40
C ALA A 2 -33.75 38.50 19.75
N VAL A 3 -32.74 38.11 18.98
CA VAL A 3 -32.62 36.77 18.40
C VAL A 3 -32.46 35.78 19.56
N MET A 4 -33.44 34.89 19.72
CA MET A 4 -33.40 33.74 20.63
C MET A 4 -32.11 32.95 20.38
N MET A 5 -31.21 32.90 21.37
CA MET A 5 -30.14 31.92 21.39
C MET A 5 -30.79 30.55 21.65
N ASP A 6 -30.86 29.74 20.61
CA ASP A 6 -31.40 28.38 20.65
C ASP A 6 -30.60 27.57 21.68
N SER A 7 -31.23 27.26 22.83
CA SER A 7 -30.61 26.45 23.88
C SER A 7 -30.38 25.05 23.34
N ALA A 8 -29.14 24.55 23.39
CA ALA A 8 -28.81 23.23 22.86
C ALA A 8 -29.75 22.13 23.40
N PRO A 9 -30.24 21.22 22.54
CA PRO A 9 -31.24 20.23 22.93
C PRO A 9 -30.73 19.35 24.06
N ARG A 10 -31.45 19.36 25.19
CA ARG A 10 -31.17 18.52 26.37
C ARG A 10 -31.83 17.15 26.28
N SER A 11 -32.74 16.96 25.33
CA SER A 11 -33.35 15.68 25.04
C SER A 11 -33.66 15.51 23.55
N VAL A 12 -33.74 14.26 23.09
CA VAL A 12 -34.11 13.89 21.73
C VAL A 12 -35.16 12.81 21.76
N SER A 13 -36.29 13.04 21.08
CA SER A 13 -37.37 12.08 20.91
C SER A 13 -36.99 11.01 19.88
N VAL A 14 -37.08 9.75 20.26
CA VAL A 14 -36.65 8.60 19.46
C VAL A 14 -37.73 7.51 19.49
N PRO A 15 -38.20 7.02 18.32
CA PRO A 15 -39.09 5.85 18.28
C PRO A 15 -38.48 4.64 18.98
N THR A 16 -39.24 3.95 19.81
CA THR A 16 -38.78 2.84 20.66
C THR A 16 -38.24 1.68 19.84
N GLU A 17 -38.76 1.48 18.63
CA GLU A 17 -38.25 0.53 17.63
C GLU A 17 -36.81 0.81 17.17
N ASN A 18 -36.40 2.09 17.13
CA ASN A 18 -35.09 2.51 16.64
C ASN A 18 -34.04 2.68 17.75
N LEU A 19 -34.42 2.53 19.03
CA LEU A 19 -33.48 2.56 20.16
C LEU A 19 -32.39 1.49 20.05
N GLY A 20 -32.73 0.32 19.51
CA GLY A 20 -31.77 -0.76 19.28
C GLY A 20 -30.62 -0.36 18.35
N MET A 21 -30.89 0.51 17.36
CA MET A 21 -29.88 1.01 16.42
C MET A 21 -28.93 2.00 17.09
N ILE A 22 -29.44 2.88 17.95
CA ILE A 22 -28.64 3.87 18.67
C ILE A 22 -27.76 3.21 19.75
N ILE A 23 -28.29 2.20 20.45
CA ILE A 23 -27.53 1.45 21.48
C ILE A 23 -26.48 0.55 20.81
N GLY A 24 -26.86 -0.17 19.75
CA GLY A 24 -26.02 -1.14 19.05
C GLY A 24 -25.75 -2.42 19.85
N ARG A 25 -25.11 -3.40 19.21
CA ARG A 25 -24.79 -4.70 19.83
C ARG A 25 -23.89 -4.49 21.05
N ALA A 26 -24.31 -4.99 22.21
CA ALA A 26 -23.62 -4.83 23.51
C ALA A 26 -23.36 -3.36 23.93
N GLY A 27 -24.14 -2.40 23.42
CA GLY A 27 -23.94 -0.98 23.71
C GLY A 27 -22.73 -0.36 23.01
N GLY A 28 -22.19 -1.00 21.95
CA GLY A 28 -21.00 -0.53 21.26
C GLY A 28 -21.20 0.83 20.56
N THR A 29 -22.36 1.04 19.93
CA THR A 29 -22.68 2.26 19.17
C THR A 29 -22.80 3.46 20.09
N ILE A 30 -23.61 3.36 21.16
CA ILE A 30 -23.80 4.45 22.12
C ILE A 30 -22.49 4.85 22.83
N LYS A 31 -21.64 3.88 23.19
CA LYS A 31 -20.33 4.16 23.81
C LYS A 31 -19.42 4.96 22.87
N ARG A 32 -19.41 4.62 21.58
CA ARG A 32 -18.64 5.37 20.56
C ARG A 32 -19.23 6.75 20.32
N LEU A 33 -20.56 6.89 20.29
CA LEU A 33 -21.23 8.19 20.14
C LEU A 33 -20.88 9.13 21.30
N ILE A 34 -20.88 8.62 22.54
CA ILE A 34 -20.45 9.35 23.74
C ILE A 34 -19.00 9.80 23.60
N ALA A 35 -18.11 8.90 23.18
CA ALA A 35 -16.68 9.21 23.01
C ALA A 35 -16.43 10.27 21.93
N ALA A 36 -17.11 10.18 20.78
CA ALA A 36 -16.91 11.08 19.65
C ALA A 36 -17.53 12.46 19.88
N THR A 37 -18.71 12.53 20.49
CA THR A 37 -19.41 13.81 20.74
C THR A 37 -18.97 14.51 22.03
N GLY A 38 -18.39 13.75 22.97
CA GLY A 38 -18.10 14.21 24.32
C GLY A 38 -19.36 14.56 25.12
N CYS A 39 -20.52 14.04 24.71
CA CYS A 39 -21.81 14.19 25.40
C CYS A 39 -22.11 12.92 26.18
N GLN A 40 -22.66 13.06 27.38
CA GLN A 40 -23.23 11.93 28.11
C GLN A 40 -24.68 11.71 27.64
N ILE A 41 -24.94 10.50 27.16
CA ILE A 41 -26.18 10.10 26.51
C ILE A 41 -26.83 9.01 27.36
N GLU A 42 -27.99 9.31 27.92
CA GLU A 42 -28.73 8.40 28.80
C GLU A 42 -30.04 7.98 28.13
N VAL A 43 -30.15 6.67 27.88
CA VAL A 43 -31.37 6.05 27.34
C VAL A 43 -32.17 5.45 28.52
N PRO A 44 -33.41 5.93 28.78
CA PRO A 44 -34.25 5.36 29.83
C PRO A 44 -34.52 3.87 29.57
N ARG A 45 -34.36 3.04 30.61
CA ARG A 45 -34.54 1.57 30.53
C ARG A 45 -36.01 1.11 30.47
N ALA A 46 -36.96 2.02 30.60
CA ALA A 46 -38.38 1.70 30.60
C ALA A 46 -39.17 2.78 29.82
N PRO A 47 -40.04 2.39 28.86
CA PRO A 47 -41.01 3.32 28.33
C PRO A 47 -41.97 3.70 29.47
N LYS A 48 -42.13 4.99 29.74
CA LYS A 48 -43.22 5.46 30.62
C LYS A 48 -44.53 5.07 29.94
N LYS A 49 -45.32 4.19 30.57
CA LYS A 49 -46.62 3.70 30.09
C LYS A 49 -47.75 4.74 30.22
N ASP A 50 -47.42 6.01 30.10
CA ASP A 50 -48.36 7.11 30.32
C ASP A 50 -48.40 8.02 29.08
N ALA A 51 -48.70 7.44 27.92
CA ALA A 51 -49.18 8.19 26.76
C ALA A 51 -50.20 7.31 26.04
N GLN A 52 -51.46 7.66 26.27
CA GLN A 52 -52.63 7.12 25.61
C GLN A 52 -52.68 7.62 24.17
N ASP A 53 -51.68 7.31 23.34
CA ASP A 53 -51.71 7.46 21.88
C ASP A 53 -50.57 6.60 21.30
N GLY A 54 -50.90 5.75 20.34
CA GLY A 54 -50.12 4.59 19.90
C GLY A 54 -48.83 4.87 19.11
N GLU A 55 -48.01 5.84 19.52
CA GLU A 55 -46.67 6.05 18.94
C GLU A 55 -45.63 5.95 20.05
N GLY A 56 -44.98 4.79 20.17
CA GLY A 56 -44.00 4.51 21.21
C GLY A 56 -42.73 5.35 21.04
N ILE A 57 -42.73 6.59 21.51
CA ILE A 57 -41.60 7.52 21.48
C ILE A 57 -40.91 7.51 22.85
N THR A 58 -39.60 7.28 22.87
CA THR A 58 -38.75 7.35 24.06
C THR A 58 -37.86 8.59 24.00
N GLU A 59 -37.77 9.33 25.09
CA GLU A 59 -36.94 10.53 25.18
C GLU A 59 -35.52 10.19 25.68
N VAL A 60 -34.51 10.38 24.83
CA VAL A 60 -33.09 10.19 25.17
C VAL A 60 -32.55 11.49 25.77
N GLN A 61 -31.92 11.40 26.94
CA GLN A 61 -31.41 12.56 27.67
C GLN A 61 -29.95 12.84 27.31
N LEU A 62 -29.63 14.12 27.06
CA LEU A 62 -28.31 14.61 26.65
C LEU A 62 -27.75 15.58 27.70
N SER A 63 -26.56 15.26 28.22
CA SER A 63 -25.86 16.08 29.21
C SER A 63 -24.42 16.36 28.78
N GLY A 64 -23.98 17.61 28.94
CA GLY A 64 -22.68 18.08 28.47
C GLY A 64 -22.67 19.58 28.16
N SER A 65 -21.61 20.02 27.46
CA SER A 65 -21.53 21.36 26.89
C SER A 65 -22.59 21.54 25.79
N ASP A 66 -23.03 22.77 25.53
CA ASP A 66 -24.05 23.04 24.50
C ASP A 66 -23.61 22.53 23.12
N GLN A 67 -22.33 22.64 22.80
CA GLN A 67 -21.74 22.09 21.57
C GLN A 67 -21.70 20.54 21.56
N SER A 68 -21.51 19.91 22.71
CA SER A 68 -21.56 18.43 22.81
C SER A 68 -23.00 17.92 22.66
N CYS A 69 -23.97 18.57 23.32
CA CYS A 69 -25.38 18.21 23.24
C CYS A 69 -25.93 18.40 21.82
N LEU A 70 -25.59 19.50 21.16
CA LEU A 70 -26.00 19.76 19.78
C LEU A 70 -25.46 18.70 18.81
N ARG A 71 -24.16 18.38 18.88
CA ARG A 71 -23.54 17.32 18.08
C ARG A 71 -24.15 15.94 18.33
N ALA A 72 -24.45 15.62 19.60
CA ALA A 72 -25.10 14.36 19.95
C ALA A 72 -26.54 14.28 19.43
N ALA A 73 -27.29 15.38 19.49
CA ALA A 73 -28.66 15.42 18.98
C ALA A 73 -28.73 15.29 17.46
N GLU A 74 -27.84 15.95 16.73
CA GLU A 74 -27.69 15.80 15.27
C GLU A 74 -27.32 14.36 14.91
N ALA A 75 -26.35 13.77 15.61
CA ALA A 75 -25.94 12.39 15.36
C ALA A 75 -27.07 11.38 15.59
N ILE A 76 -27.87 11.53 16.65
CA ILE A 76 -29.02 10.66 16.91
C ILE A 76 -30.09 10.82 15.81
N LYS A 77 -30.42 12.05 15.41
CA LYS A 77 -31.43 12.32 14.39
C LYS A 77 -31.05 11.74 13.02
N ASP A 78 -29.78 11.77 12.67
CA ASP A 78 -29.35 11.25 11.37
C ASP A 78 -29.18 9.73 11.36
N ILE A 79 -28.80 9.10 12.48
CA ILE A 79 -28.90 7.63 12.64
C ILE A 79 -30.35 7.18 12.44
N LEU A 80 -31.33 7.94 12.93
CA LEU A 80 -32.76 7.64 12.73
C LEU A 80 -33.21 7.76 11.27
N LYS A 81 -32.54 8.59 10.47
CA LYS A 81 -32.76 8.69 9.02
C LYS A 81 -32.00 7.61 8.22
N GLY A 82 -31.33 6.68 8.90
CA GLY A 82 -30.55 5.60 8.27
C GLY A 82 -29.09 5.95 7.98
N GLY A 83 -28.56 7.03 8.57
CA GLY A 83 -27.14 7.37 8.53
C GLY A 83 -26.26 6.39 9.31
N ASP A 84 -25.01 6.22 8.89
CA ASP A 84 -24.03 5.40 9.60
C ASP A 84 -23.50 6.18 10.82
N PHE A 85 -23.55 5.57 12.01
CA PHE A 85 -23.04 6.19 13.24
C PHE A 85 -21.54 6.50 13.14
N GLU A 86 -20.78 5.71 12.37
CA GLU A 86 -19.35 5.93 12.20
C GLU A 86 -19.08 7.20 11.38
N ASP A 87 -19.98 7.58 10.47
CA ASP A 87 -19.91 8.85 9.73
C ASP A 87 -20.11 10.04 10.67
N HIS A 88 -21.03 9.93 11.63
CA HIS A 88 -21.24 10.96 12.65
C HIS A 88 -20.05 11.10 13.58
N ALA A 89 -19.49 9.97 14.04
CA ALA A 89 -18.28 9.98 14.84
C ALA A 89 -17.13 10.64 14.08
N ALA A 90 -16.94 10.29 12.80
CA ALA A 90 -15.91 10.88 11.96
C ALA A 90 -16.10 12.40 11.80
N ARG A 91 -17.33 12.89 11.54
CA ARG A 91 -17.61 14.35 11.48
C ARG A 91 -17.31 15.05 12.80
N ALA A 92 -17.64 14.43 13.93
CA ALA A 92 -17.37 14.99 15.26
C ALA A 92 -15.86 15.09 15.55
N GLU A 93 -15.07 14.16 15.01
CA GLU A 93 -13.60 14.17 15.02
C GLU A 93 -13.00 15.14 13.98
N GLY A 94 -13.82 15.84 13.18
CA GLY A 94 -13.39 16.81 12.19
C GLY A 94 -13.03 16.21 10.83
N ALA A 95 -13.47 14.99 10.54
CA ALA A 95 -13.36 14.38 9.23
C ALA A 95 -14.34 15.01 8.23
N LEU A 96 -13.91 15.09 6.99
CA LEU A 96 -14.77 15.33 5.84
C LEU A 96 -15.43 14.00 5.47
N VAL A 97 -16.75 13.93 5.53
CA VAL A 97 -17.52 12.73 5.16
C VAL A 97 -18.26 12.98 3.86
N ILE A 98 -17.98 12.16 2.85
CA ILE A 98 -18.52 12.26 1.49
C ILE A 98 -19.33 10.99 1.19
N PRO A 99 -20.67 11.08 1.09
CA PRO A 99 -21.49 9.91 0.79
C PRO A 99 -21.26 9.41 -0.65
N HIS A 100 -21.42 8.10 -0.86
CA HIS A 100 -21.36 7.48 -2.20
C HIS A 100 -22.28 6.27 -2.31
N GLU A 101 -22.57 5.87 -3.55
CA GLU A 101 -23.49 4.76 -3.90
C GLU A 101 -22.80 3.67 -4.73
N LEU A 102 -21.53 3.38 -4.43
CA LEU A 102 -20.74 2.44 -5.24
C LEU A 102 -21.27 1.01 -5.20
N ASN A 103 -21.92 0.59 -4.10
CA ASN A 103 -22.65 -0.68 -3.89
C ASN A 103 -21.94 -1.95 -4.41
N ASN A 104 -20.63 -1.90 -4.66
CA ASN A 104 -19.82 -2.93 -5.28
C ASN A 104 -18.41 -2.86 -4.70
N PHE A 105 -17.97 -3.97 -4.13
CA PHE A 105 -16.66 -4.11 -3.50
C PHE A 105 -15.49 -3.77 -4.43
N ASP A 106 -15.58 -4.11 -5.72
CA ASP A 106 -14.52 -3.85 -6.71
C ASP A 106 -14.32 -2.35 -6.92
N ARG A 107 -15.42 -1.61 -6.97
CA ARG A 107 -15.41 -0.15 -7.13
C ARG A 107 -14.90 0.54 -5.87
N GLU A 108 -15.32 0.07 -4.69
CA GLU A 108 -14.78 0.54 -3.40
C GLU A 108 -13.25 0.31 -3.32
N ALA A 109 -12.79 -0.89 -3.67
CA ALA A 109 -11.37 -1.24 -3.69
C ALA A 109 -10.56 -0.43 -4.73
N TRP A 110 -11.17 -0.09 -5.87
CA TRP A 110 -10.55 0.78 -6.86
C TRP A 110 -10.43 2.23 -6.37
N VAL A 111 -11.46 2.77 -5.73
CA VAL A 111 -11.41 4.11 -5.13
C VAL A 111 -10.36 4.18 -4.02
N ALA A 112 -10.34 3.19 -3.12
CA ALA A 112 -9.33 3.12 -2.09
C ALA A 112 -7.92 3.10 -2.68
N TRP A 113 -7.69 2.34 -3.76
CA TRP A 113 -6.43 2.32 -4.49
C TRP A 113 -6.09 3.68 -5.12
N ARG A 114 -7.07 4.33 -5.78
CA ARG A 114 -6.89 5.61 -6.47
C ARG A 114 -6.56 6.74 -5.50
N LEU A 115 -7.17 6.74 -4.31
CA LEU A 115 -7.04 7.80 -3.31
C LEU A 115 -5.74 7.75 -2.51
N VAL A 116 -4.93 6.68 -2.60
CA VAL A 116 -3.59 6.62 -1.98
C VAL A 116 -2.71 7.81 -2.43
N ALA A 117 -2.83 8.23 -3.68
CA ALA A 117 -2.11 9.40 -4.17
C ALA A 117 -2.63 10.69 -3.55
N THR A 118 -3.96 10.84 -3.46
CA THR A 118 -4.63 11.99 -2.84
C THR A 118 -4.31 12.13 -1.35
N GLU A 119 -4.23 11.00 -0.63
CA GLU A 119 -3.78 10.95 0.76
C GLU A 119 -2.43 11.64 0.95
N LYS A 120 -1.46 11.31 0.08
CA LYS A 120 -0.14 11.91 0.15
C LYS A 120 -0.13 13.36 -0.32
N GLU A 121 -0.74 13.66 -1.47
CA GLU A 121 -0.72 14.99 -2.07
C GLU A 121 -1.25 16.05 -1.12
N HIS A 122 -2.27 15.70 -0.33
CA HIS A 122 -2.93 16.63 0.59
C HIS A 122 -2.64 16.36 2.07
N GLY A 123 -1.83 15.34 2.40
CA GLY A 123 -1.54 14.96 3.79
C GLY A 123 -2.80 14.57 4.56
N VAL A 124 -3.65 13.75 3.94
CA VAL A 124 -4.92 13.26 4.50
C VAL A 124 -4.90 11.74 4.63
N ARG A 125 -5.78 11.21 5.47
CA ARG A 125 -6.09 9.78 5.58
C ARG A 125 -7.53 9.58 5.11
N VAL A 126 -7.75 8.60 4.25
CA VAL A 126 -9.06 8.24 3.72
C VAL A 126 -9.44 6.85 4.25
N ASP A 127 -10.65 6.73 4.77
CA ASP A 127 -11.31 5.46 5.07
C ASP A 127 -12.46 5.27 4.10
N THR A 128 -12.48 4.12 3.42
CA THR A 128 -13.52 3.77 2.45
C THR A 128 -14.59 2.95 3.16
N GLY A 129 -15.61 3.63 3.67
CA GLY A 129 -16.80 2.98 4.20
C GLY A 129 -17.71 2.45 3.10
N ARG A 130 -18.79 1.75 3.48
CA ARG A 130 -19.75 1.17 2.52
C ARG A 130 -20.64 2.20 1.82
N ARG A 131 -20.89 3.33 2.50
CA ARG A 131 -21.85 4.36 2.05
C ARG A 131 -21.26 5.77 2.07
N ALA A 132 -20.05 5.91 2.59
CA ALA A 132 -19.36 7.17 2.67
C ALA A 132 -17.85 6.97 2.76
N LEU A 133 -17.12 7.89 2.15
CA LEU A 133 -15.70 8.08 2.36
C LEU A 133 -15.50 9.04 3.52
N ARG A 134 -14.57 8.73 4.41
CA ARG A 134 -14.23 9.56 5.57
C ARG A 134 -12.79 10.02 5.42
N VAL A 135 -12.56 11.32 5.49
CA VAL A 135 -11.25 11.90 5.21
C VAL A 135 -10.80 12.78 6.38
N TRP A 136 -9.71 12.40 7.04
CA TRP A 136 -9.11 13.16 8.14
C TRP A 136 -7.82 13.82 7.67
N ALA A 137 -7.45 14.97 8.23
CA ALA A 137 -6.09 15.45 8.04
C ALA A 137 -5.12 14.57 8.84
N ALA A 138 -3.98 14.22 8.25
CA ALA A 138 -2.98 13.38 8.92
C ALA A 138 -2.39 14.05 10.18
N ALA A 139 -2.39 15.39 10.22
CA ALA A 139 -1.92 16.18 11.36
C ALA A 139 -2.95 16.33 12.51
N GLY A 140 -4.11 15.68 12.43
CA GLY A 140 -5.14 15.70 13.49
C GLY A 140 -5.90 17.03 13.66
N LYS A 141 -5.67 18.02 12.79
CA LYS A 141 -6.50 19.22 12.70
C LYS A 141 -7.66 18.97 11.73
N GLY A 142 -8.87 19.45 12.05
CA GLY A 142 -10.01 19.29 11.15
C GLY A 142 -9.75 19.88 9.75
N LEU A 143 -10.19 19.17 8.71
CA LEU A 143 -10.01 19.59 7.31
C LEU A 143 -10.98 20.73 7.00
N ARG A 144 -10.49 21.95 6.75
CA ARG A 144 -11.34 23.14 6.49
C ARG A 144 -10.78 24.05 5.39
N GLY A 145 -11.65 24.86 4.80
CA GLY A 145 -11.27 25.90 3.85
C GLY A 145 -10.79 25.35 2.50
N PRO A 146 -9.92 26.07 1.76
CA PRO A 146 -9.52 25.70 0.40
C PRO A 146 -8.87 24.32 0.28
N ALA A 147 -8.19 23.84 1.33
CA ALA A 147 -7.60 22.50 1.34
C ALA A 147 -8.68 21.40 1.37
N ALA A 148 -9.76 21.61 2.12
CA ALA A 148 -10.89 20.67 2.16
C ALA A 148 -11.63 20.62 0.82
N GLU A 149 -11.79 21.75 0.14
CA GLU A 149 -12.40 21.81 -1.20
C GLU A 149 -11.58 21.05 -2.25
N LYS A 150 -10.25 21.18 -2.23
CA LYS A 150 -9.38 20.41 -3.14
C LYS A 150 -9.47 18.91 -2.90
N VAL A 151 -9.40 18.49 -1.63
CA VAL A 151 -9.53 17.08 -1.26
C VAL A 151 -10.91 16.54 -1.64
N ARG A 152 -11.97 17.31 -1.37
CA ARG A 152 -13.34 16.97 -1.77
C ARG A 152 -13.43 16.75 -3.28
N ALA A 153 -12.94 17.70 -4.08
CA ALA A 153 -12.97 17.60 -5.54
C ALA A 153 -12.19 16.38 -6.05
N ALA A 154 -11.02 16.08 -5.49
CA ALA A 154 -10.25 14.90 -5.85
C ALA A 154 -10.99 13.59 -5.50
N VAL A 155 -11.64 13.55 -4.34
CA VAL A 155 -12.44 12.41 -3.90
C VAL A 155 -13.68 12.22 -4.75
N GLU A 156 -14.43 13.29 -5.03
CA GLU A 156 -15.62 13.25 -5.89
C GLU A 156 -15.26 12.83 -7.32
N ALA A 157 -14.12 13.29 -7.86
CA ALA A 157 -13.61 12.83 -9.15
C ALA A 157 -13.26 11.32 -9.14
N ALA A 158 -12.65 10.81 -8.07
CA ALA A 158 -12.38 9.38 -7.93
C ALA A 158 -13.66 8.55 -7.82
N LEU A 159 -14.67 9.05 -7.09
CA LEU A 159 -15.98 8.42 -6.99
C LEU A 159 -16.70 8.37 -8.34
N ALA A 160 -16.68 9.46 -9.10
CA ALA A 160 -17.27 9.52 -10.44
C ALA A 160 -16.59 8.52 -11.38
N ALA A 161 -15.26 8.51 -11.43
CA ALA A 161 -14.51 7.54 -12.22
C ALA A 161 -14.79 6.08 -11.81
N ALA A 162 -15.03 5.83 -10.52
CA ALA A 162 -15.37 4.50 -10.02
C ALA A 162 -16.76 4.02 -10.44
N GLN A 163 -17.72 4.92 -10.67
CA GLN A 163 -19.04 4.59 -11.20
C GLN A 163 -18.97 4.17 -12.67
N GLU A 164 -18.01 4.71 -13.41
CA GLU A 164 -17.76 4.42 -14.83
C GLU A 164 -16.92 3.15 -15.07
N LEU A 165 -16.45 2.48 -14.01
CA LEU A 165 -15.71 1.21 -14.18
C LEU A 165 -16.61 0.15 -14.79
N ILE A 166 -16.05 -0.52 -15.79
CA ILE A 166 -16.69 -1.62 -16.49
C ILE A 166 -16.27 -2.96 -15.91
N GLU A 167 -17.08 -3.98 -16.16
CA GLU A 167 -16.80 -5.37 -15.82
C GLU A 167 -16.82 -6.20 -17.11
N ILE A 168 -15.74 -6.94 -17.37
CA ILE A 168 -15.61 -7.86 -18.51
C ILE A 168 -15.24 -9.23 -17.96
N ILE A 169 -15.82 -10.28 -18.54
CA ILE A 169 -15.47 -11.68 -18.23
C ILE A 169 -14.85 -12.31 -19.48
N VAL A 170 -13.70 -12.96 -19.29
CA VAL A 170 -13.02 -13.74 -20.33
C VAL A 170 -13.00 -15.20 -19.93
N ASP A 171 -13.69 -16.05 -20.70
CA ASP A 171 -13.75 -17.49 -20.45
C ASP A 171 -12.47 -18.18 -20.95
N ALA A 172 -11.47 -18.26 -20.08
CA ALA A 172 -10.18 -18.88 -20.38
C ALA A 172 -10.27 -20.40 -20.43
N ALA A 173 -9.57 -21.02 -21.38
CA ALA A 173 -9.45 -22.47 -21.45
C ALA A 173 -8.48 -22.98 -20.38
N ILE A 174 -8.88 -24.00 -19.60
CA ILE A 174 -8.02 -24.58 -18.53
C ILE A 174 -6.68 -25.10 -19.07
N GLU A 175 -6.66 -25.58 -20.31
CA GLU A 175 -5.45 -26.08 -20.99
C GLU A 175 -4.36 -25.01 -21.17
N HIS A 176 -4.70 -23.74 -21.07
CA HIS A 176 -3.74 -22.62 -21.13
C HIS A 176 -3.30 -22.12 -19.75
N GLU A 177 -3.61 -22.88 -18.68
CA GLU A 177 -3.18 -22.63 -17.31
C GLU A 177 -3.48 -21.20 -16.79
N PRO A 178 -4.76 -20.77 -16.82
CA PRO A 178 -5.15 -19.39 -16.44
C PRO A 178 -5.06 -19.10 -14.93
N ASP A 179 -4.70 -20.07 -14.09
CA ASP A 179 -4.59 -19.91 -12.63
C ASP A 179 -3.66 -18.75 -12.22
N ASN A 180 -2.67 -18.44 -13.04
CA ASN A 180 -1.70 -17.37 -12.81
C ASN A 180 -2.02 -16.06 -13.54
N ALA A 181 -3.23 -15.90 -14.12
CA ALA A 181 -3.59 -14.71 -14.90
C ALA A 181 -3.46 -13.39 -14.12
N SER A 182 -3.67 -13.41 -12.79
CA SER A 182 -3.45 -12.23 -11.93
C SER A 182 -1.99 -11.75 -11.88
N TYR A 183 -1.03 -12.60 -12.25
CA TYR A 183 0.40 -12.31 -12.27
C TYR A 183 0.97 -12.28 -13.70
N ASP A 184 0.10 -12.22 -14.71
CA ASP A 184 0.51 -12.15 -16.11
C ASP A 184 1.33 -10.87 -16.37
N GLN A 185 2.53 -11.03 -16.93
CA GLN A 185 3.43 -9.90 -17.23
C GLN A 185 2.88 -8.94 -18.28
N ALA A 186 2.04 -9.40 -19.20
CA ALA A 186 1.44 -8.55 -20.21
C ALA A 186 0.34 -7.65 -19.62
N VAL A 187 -0.38 -8.11 -18.59
CA VAL A 187 -1.49 -7.36 -17.97
C VAL A 187 -1.05 -6.59 -16.71
N SER A 188 -0.03 -7.06 -16.01
CA SER A 188 0.53 -6.42 -14.81
C SER A 188 0.73 -4.89 -14.95
N PRO A 189 1.25 -4.36 -16.07
CA PRO A 189 1.34 -2.91 -16.26
C PRO A 189 0.01 -2.15 -16.18
N LEU A 190 -1.11 -2.74 -16.63
CA LEU A 190 -2.44 -2.13 -16.56
C LEU A 190 -3.00 -2.15 -15.13
N VAL A 191 -2.74 -3.24 -14.39
CA VAL A 191 -3.05 -3.34 -12.96
C VAL A 191 -2.30 -2.26 -12.18
N ASP A 192 -1.02 -2.12 -12.46
CA ASP A 192 -0.12 -1.19 -11.80
C ASP A 192 -0.42 0.28 -12.13
N GLN A 193 -0.70 0.61 -13.39
CA GLN A 193 -0.89 2.00 -13.83
C GLN A 193 -2.33 2.49 -13.64
N TYR A 194 -3.33 1.65 -13.87
CA TYR A 194 -4.74 2.04 -13.92
C TYR A 194 -5.61 1.38 -12.84
N GLY A 195 -5.02 0.51 -12.02
CA GLY A 195 -5.72 -0.14 -10.92
C GLY A 195 -6.70 -1.22 -11.36
N VAL A 196 -6.53 -1.78 -12.57
CA VAL A 196 -7.36 -2.89 -13.08
C VAL A 196 -7.36 -4.03 -12.06
N LYS A 197 -8.55 -4.49 -11.68
CA LYS A 197 -8.78 -5.58 -10.73
C LYS A 197 -9.06 -6.86 -11.50
N LEU A 198 -8.40 -7.92 -11.07
CA LEU A 198 -8.48 -9.23 -11.69
C LEU A 198 -8.95 -10.26 -10.67
N TRP A 199 -9.95 -11.04 -11.05
CA TRP A 199 -10.49 -12.14 -10.25
C TRP A 199 -10.45 -13.41 -11.09
N VAL A 200 -9.73 -14.40 -10.59
CA VAL A 200 -9.62 -15.73 -11.20
C VAL A 200 -10.36 -16.70 -10.28
N PRO A 201 -11.67 -16.93 -10.50
CA PRO A 201 -12.46 -17.88 -9.73
C PRO A 201 -12.03 -19.31 -10.05
N ARG A 202 -12.63 -20.29 -9.35
CA ARG A 202 -12.35 -21.70 -9.64
C ARG A 202 -12.88 -22.08 -11.03
N PRO A 203 -12.25 -23.06 -11.69
CA PRO A 203 -12.73 -23.54 -12.97
C PRO A 203 -14.15 -24.11 -12.89
N GLU A 204 -14.97 -23.80 -13.88
CA GLU A 204 -16.31 -24.35 -14.06
C GLU A 204 -16.45 -24.86 -15.50
N GLY A 205 -16.81 -26.13 -15.67
CA GLY A 205 -17.12 -26.66 -17.01
C GLY A 205 -15.97 -26.68 -18.02
N GLY A 206 -14.71 -26.76 -17.58
CA GLY A 206 -13.55 -26.78 -18.49
C GLY A 206 -12.97 -25.41 -18.84
N VAL A 207 -13.59 -24.34 -18.34
CA VAL A 207 -13.13 -22.96 -18.48
C VAL A 207 -12.92 -22.29 -17.13
N VAL A 208 -12.15 -21.21 -17.12
CA VAL A 208 -11.93 -20.34 -15.96
C VAL A 208 -12.41 -18.93 -16.34
N PRO A 209 -13.53 -18.45 -15.79
CA PRO A 209 -14.06 -17.14 -16.13
C PRO A 209 -13.27 -16.04 -15.42
N ILE A 210 -12.29 -15.46 -16.10
CA ILE A 210 -11.48 -14.36 -15.56
C ILE A 210 -12.31 -13.08 -15.57
N LYS A 211 -12.67 -12.58 -14.39
CA LYS A 211 -13.38 -11.30 -14.22
C LYS A 211 -12.39 -10.15 -14.12
N ILE A 212 -12.61 -9.12 -14.93
CA ILE A 212 -11.77 -7.93 -15.07
C ILE A 212 -12.64 -6.71 -14.73
N VAL A 213 -12.21 -5.90 -13.78
CA VAL A 213 -12.91 -4.66 -13.41
C VAL A 213 -11.93 -3.49 -13.44
N GLY A 214 -12.27 -2.43 -14.16
CA GLY A 214 -11.38 -1.28 -14.26
C GLY A 214 -11.92 -0.18 -15.18
N PRO A 215 -11.11 0.86 -15.44
CA PRO A 215 -11.47 1.90 -16.41
C PRO A 215 -11.66 1.29 -17.80
N ASP A 216 -12.55 1.85 -18.61
CA ASP A 216 -13.02 1.27 -19.88
C ASP A 216 -11.89 0.78 -20.80
N GLU A 217 -11.00 1.67 -21.22
CA GLU A 217 -9.92 1.33 -22.16
C GLU A 217 -8.92 0.31 -21.57
N PRO A 218 -8.33 0.52 -20.37
CA PRO A 218 -7.45 -0.46 -19.73
C PRO A 218 -8.10 -1.84 -19.50
N ALA A 219 -9.38 -1.89 -19.12
CA ALA A 219 -10.08 -3.15 -18.88
C ALA A 219 -10.31 -3.92 -20.18
N ARG A 220 -10.65 -3.25 -21.29
CA ARG A 220 -10.75 -3.87 -22.62
C ARG A 220 -9.40 -4.34 -23.13
N ASP A 221 -8.34 -3.57 -22.91
CA ASP A 221 -6.98 -3.95 -23.28
C ASP A 221 -6.51 -5.21 -22.52
N ALA A 222 -6.81 -5.29 -21.22
CA ALA A 222 -6.56 -6.49 -20.42
C ALA A 222 -7.37 -7.70 -20.92
N ALA A 223 -8.64 -7.51 -21.27
CA ALA A 223 -9.48 -8.56 -21.83
C ALA A 223 -8.91 -9.10 -23.15
N ALA A 224 -8.50 -8.21 -24.07
CA ALA A 224 -7.92 -8.61 -25.35
C ALA A 224 -6.61 -9.40 -25.19
N LEU A 225 -5.77 -9.03 -24.22
CA LEU A 225 -4.56 -9.78 -23.85
C LEU A 225 -4.91 -11.19 -23.34
N PHE A 226 -5.90 -11.32 -22.46
CA PHE A 226 -6.32 -12.62 -21.94
C PHE A 226 -7.03 -13.48 -22.99
N GLU A 227 -7.83 -12.90 -23.88
CA GLU A 227 -8.37 -13.64 -25.02
C GLU A 227 -7.24 -14.19 -25.92
N ALA A 228 -6.23 -13.38 -26.21
CA ALA A 228 -5.10 -13.83 -27.02
C ALA A 228 -4.31 -14.95 -26.32
N ARG A 229 -4.09 -14.84 -25.01
CA ARG A 229 -3.27 -15.79 -24.26
C ARG A 229 -4.02 -17.04 -23.83
N TYR A 230 -5.12 -16.87 -23.13
CA TYR A 230 -5.82 -17.92 -22.40
C TYR A 230 -7.03 -18.48 -23.14
N VAL A 231 -7.42 -17.91 -24.28
CA VAL A 231 -8.43 -18.51 -25.18
C VAL A 231 -7.79 -19.02 -26.47
N LYS A 232 -6.82 -18.28 -27.02
CA LYS A 232 -6.17 -18.63 -28.31
C LYS A 232 -4.78 -19.28 -28.14
N GLY A 233 -4.30 -19.47 -26.90
CA GLY A 233 -3.03 -20.14 -26.63
C GLY A 233 -1.79 -19.41 -27.13
N LYS A 234 -1.84 -18.09 -27.32
CA LYS A 234 -0.72 -17.30 -27.84
C LYS A 234 0.15 -16.74 -26.71
N ALA A 235 1.42 -16.49 -26.99
CA ALA A 235 2.22 -15.61 -26.15
C ALA A 235 1.81 -14.15 -26.37
N THR A 236 1.80 -13.37 -25.30
CA THR A 236 1.41 -11.95 -25.32
C THR A 236 2.42 -11.07 -24.59
N ALA A 237 2.52 -9.81 -25.02
CA ALA A 237 3.35 -8.80 -24.39
C ALA A 237 2.73 -7.41 -24.57
N SER A 238 3.08 -6.47 -23.68
CA SER A 238 2.53 -5.11 -23.65
C SER A 238 3.62 -4.03 -23.53
N VAL A 239 3.35 -2.88 -24.14
CA VAL A 239 4.10 -1.63 -24.01
C VAL A 239 3.10 -0.51 -23.77
N LEU A 240 3.04 0.03 -22.55
CA LEU A 240 2.10 1.10 -22.24
C LEU A 240 2.57 2.44 -22.81
N GLN A 241 1.61 3.31 -23.06
CA GLN A 241 1.81 4.69 -23.46
C GLN A 241 0.88 5.61 -22.67
N VAL A 242 1.20 6.90 -22.61
CA VAL A 242 0.19 7.90 -22.25
C VAL A 242 -0.93 7.83 -23.30
N PRO A 243 -2.21 7.88 -22.89
CA PRO A 243 -3.33 7.69 -23.81
C PRO A 243 -3.24 8.54 -25.09
N GLY A 244 -3.20 7.88 -26.25
CA GLY A 244 -3.18 8.54 -27.57
C GLY A 244 -1.81 9.06 -28.01
N GLN A 245 -0.72 8.82 -27.27
CA GLN A 245 0.59 9.40 -27.55
C GLN A 245 1.16 8.96 -28.90
N VAL A 246 1.11 7.67 -29.23
CA VAL A 246 1.58 7.12 -30.50
C VAL A 246 0.63 7.48 -31.64
N GLN A 247 -0.67 7.51 -31.36
CA GLN A 247 -1.69 7.94 -32.33
C GLN A 247 -1.59 9.42 -32.68
N SER A 248 -0.90 10.23 -31.87
CA SER A 248 -0.65 11.64 -32.17
C SER A 248 0.43 11.88 -33.23
N MET A 249 1.14 10.83 -33.69
CA MET A 249 2.08 10.93 -34.80
C MET A 249 1.37 11.44 -36.07
N ALA A 250 1.94 12.46 -36.72
CA ALA A 250 1.39 13.06 -37.92
C ALA A 250 2.43 13.10 -39.06
N GLY A 251 1.93 13.24 -40.29
CA GLY A 251 2.77 13.39 -41.48
C GLY A 251 3.62 12.16 -41.80
N GLN A 252 4.83 12.40 -42.32
CA GLN A 252 5.75 11.35 -42.76
C GLN A 252 6.13 10.38 -41.65
N MET A 253 6.32 10.89 -40.42
CA MET A 253 6.65 10.06 -39.26
C MET A 253 5.63 8.94 -39.00
N SER A 254 4.33 9.22 -39.16
CA SER A 254 3.26 8.23 -38.96
C SER A 254 3.32 7.12 -40.02
N ASN A 255 3.63 7.49 -41.27
CA ASN A 255 3.77 6.54 -42.37
C ASN A 255 5.00 5.63 -42.19
N ASP A 256 6.13 6.22 -41.80
CA ASP A 256 7.38 5.49 -41.56
C ASP A 256 7.20 4.51 -40.38
N TYR A 257 6.61 4.97 -39.28
CA TYR A 257 6.29 4.13 -38.14
C TYR A 257 5.34 2.97 -38.49
N ALA A 258 4.29 3.24 -39.28
CA ALA A 258 3.38 2.19 -39.74
C ALA A 258 4.07 1.17 -40.65
N SER A 259 5.03 1.60 -41.48
CA SER A 259 5.86 0.71 -42.30
C SER A 259 6.75 -0.17 -41.44
N ASP A 260 7.42 0.41 -40.44
CA ASP A 260 8.30 -0.33 -39.52
C ASP A 260 7.53 -1.37 -38.71
N ILE A 261 6.31 -1.04 -38.24
CA ILE A 261 5.45 -2.00 -37.54
C ILE A 261 5.07 -3.19 -38.45
N ARG A 262 4.73 -2.95 -39.72
CA ARG A 262 4.42 -4.04 -40.67
C ARG A 262 5.64 -4.91 -40.96
N ALA A 263 6.83 -4.31 -41.06
CA ALA A 263 8.07 -5.04 -41.22
C ALA A 263 8.35 -5.95 -40.01
N LEU A 264 8.20 -5.39 -38.80
CA LEU A 264 8.34 -6.13 -37.53
C LEU A 264 7.35 -7.29 -37.42
N GLU A 265 6.08 -7.07 -37.75
CA GLU A 265 5.05 -8.13 -37.74
C GLU A 265 5.43 -9.29 -38.68
N THR A 266 5.94 -8.95 -39.87
CA THR A 266 6.33 -9.94 -40.89
C THR A 266 7.57 -10.72 -40.47
N GLU A 267 8.61 -10.02 -40.00
CA GLU A 267 9.89 -10.61 -39.61
C GLU A 267 9.74 -11.52 -38.38
N MET A 268 9.06 -11.04 -37.34
CA MET A 268 8.91 -11.75 -36.07
C MET A 268 7.71 -12.72 -36.08
N LYS A 269 6.88 -12.72 -37.13
CA LYS A 269 5.64 -13.51 -37.24
C LYS A 269 4.70 -13.28 -36.05
N VAL A 270 4.58 -12.02 -35.65
CA VAL A 270 3.70 -11.56 -34.56
C VAL A 270 2.65 -10.62 -35.11
N LYS A 271 1.60 -10.37 -34.32
CA LYS A 271 0.62 -9.33 -34.58
C LYS A 271 0.72 -8.25 -33.51
N VAL A 272 0.85 -7.00 -33.92
CA VAL A 272 0.87 -5.83 -33.06
C VAL A 272 -0.47 -5.12 -33.16
N THR A 273 -1.09 -4.82 -32.02
CA THR A 273 -2.33 -4.07 -31.94
C THR A 273 -2.09 -2.81 -31.12
N GLN A 274 -2.51 -1.66 -31.67
CA GLN A 274 -2.35 -0.36 -31.03
C GLN A 274 -3.70 0.06 -30.42
N SER A 275 -3.76 0.14 -29.11
CA SER A 275 -4.85 0.78 -28.37
C SER A 275 -4.45 2.19 -27.94
N LYS A 276 -5.38 2.96 -27.41
CA LYS A 276 -5.07 4.29 -26.89
C LYS A 276 -4.10 4.23 -25.71
N THR A 277 -4.24 3.25 -24.81
CA THR A 277 -3.43 3.19 -23.58
C THR A 277 -2.15 2.36 -23.71
N MET A 278 -2.06 1.52 -24.75
CA MET A 278 -0.92 0.62 -24.93
C MET A 278 -0.79 0.07 -26.36
N LEU A 279 0.37 -0.54 -26.61
CA LEU A 279 0.60 -1.42 -27.74
C LEU A 279 0.79 -2.82 -27.19
N TRP A 280 0.08 -3.81 -27.74
CA TRP A 280 0.33 -5.20 -27.41
C TRP A 280 0.70 -6.04 -28.61
N VAL A 281 1.45 -7.08 -28.32
CA VAL A 281 1.95 -8.05 -29.29
C VAL A 281 1.38 -9.42 -28.93
N ALA A 282 0.95 -10.17 -29.94
CA ALA A 282 0.56 -11.56 -29.78
C ALA A 282 1.16 -12.44 -30.88
N GLY A 283 1.63 -13.63 -30.52
CA GLY A 283 2.28 -14.57 -31.44
C GLY A 283 2.34 -15.98 -30.89
N ALA A 284 2.65 -16.96 -31.75
CA ALA A 284 2.77 -18.35 -31.33
C ALA A 284 4.07 -18.63 -30.55
N ASN A 285 5.12 -17.84 -30.79
CA ASN A 285 6.43 -17.99 -30.14
C ASN A 285 6.64 -16.88 -29.09
N ALA A 286 6.87 -17.28 -27.83
CA ALA A 286 7.10 -16.36 -26.73
C ALA A 286 8.38 -15.51 -26.88
N GLU A 287 9.45 -16.08 -27.44
CA GLU A 287 10.70 -15.37 -27.68
C GLU A 287 10.53 -14.28 -28.75
N ALA A 288 9.84 -14.62 -29.84
CA ALA A 288 9.54 -13.65 -30.90
C ALA A 288 8.67 -12.49 -30.38
N VAL A 289 7.69 -12.79 -29.51
CA VAL A 289 6.85 -11.78 -28.84
C VAL A 289 7.66 -10.89 -27.89
N ALA A 290 8.60 -11.46 -27.14
CA ALA A 290 9.50 -10.70 -26.27
C ALA A 290 10.45 -9.79 -27.06
N ASN A 291 11.03 -10.30 -28.15
CA ASN A 291 11.90 -9.54 -29.05
C ASN A 291 11.12 -8.40 -29.72
N ALA A 292 9.92 -8.68 -30.23
CA ALA A 292 9.03 -7.67 -30.80
C ALA A 292 8.67 -6.58 -29.78
N ARG A 293 8.40 -6.94 -28.51
CA ARG A 293 8.20 -5.95 -27.42
C ARG A 293 9.41 -5.03 -27.29
N GLN A 294 10.62 -5.60 -27.27
CA GLN A 294 11.84 -4.81 -27.12
C GLN A 294 12.07 -3.90 -28.32
N THR A 295 11.90 -4.40 -29.55
CA THR A 295 12.01 -3.58 -30.76
C THR A 295 11.00 -2.44 -30.77
N ILE A 296 9.75 -2.67 -30.35
CA ILE A 296 8.75 -1.60 -30.22
C ILE A 296 9.22 -0.53 -29.22
N ARG A 297 9.76 -0.92 -28.07
CA ARG A 297 10.29 0.04 -27.08
C ARG A 297 11.42 0.88 -27.68
N ASP A 298 12.36 0.25 -28.39
CA ASP A 298 13.49 0.93 -29.02
C ASP A 298 13.03 1.89 -30.14
N MET A 299 12.07 1.44 -30.97
CA MET A 299 11.42 2.28 -31.98
C MET A 299 10.75 3.51 -31.34
N LEU A 300 9.96 3.32 -30.27
CA LEU A 300 9.28 4.42 -29.59
C LEU A 300 10.27 5.42 -28.97
N THR A 301 11.40 4.95 -28.43
CA THR A 301 12.46 5.84 -27.96
C THR A 301 13.16 6.60 -29.08
N PHE A 302 13.20 6.04 -30.29
CA PHE A 302 13.74 6.71 -31.48
C PHE A 302 12.79 7.78 -32.02
N TYR A 303 11.51 7.44 -32.21
CA TYR A 303 10.52 8.36 -32.77
C TYR A 303 10.10 9.47 -31.79
N PHE A 304 10.16 9.20 -30.48
CA PHE A 304 9.72 10.13 -29.44
C PHE A 304 10.74 10.19 -28.28
N PRO A 305 11.95 10.70 -28.53
CA PRO A 305 13.07 10.66 -27.58
C PRO A 305 12.84 11.51 -26.33
N ASP A 306 11.95 12.50 -26.38
CA ASP A 306 11.62 13.35 -25.23
C ASP A 306 10.50 12.79 -24.35
N ILE A 307 9.74 11.82 -24.88
CA ILE A 307 8.52 11.31 -24.23
C ILE A 307 8.74 9.91 -23.68
N PHE A 308 9.38 9.03 -24.45
CA PHE A 308 9.62 7.64 -24.04
C PHE A 308 11.04 7.45 -23.54
N PHE A 309 11.20 6.61 -22.54
CA PHE A 309 12.51 6.22 -22.00
C PHE A 309 12.45 4.82 -21.42
N LEU A 310 13.51 4.06 -21.68
CA LEU A 310 13.71 2.75 -21.06
C LEU A 310 14.97 2.80 -20.22
N ARG A 311 14.81 2.75 -18.90
CA ARG A 311 15.93 2.51 -17.97
C ARG A 311 16.13 1.01 -17.85
N LYS A 312 17.26 0.51 -18.33
CA LYS A 312 17.68 -0.89 -18.15
C LYS A 312 18.60 -1.01 -16.92
N GLU A 313 18.92 -2.25 -16.55
CA GLU A 313 19.92 -2.59 -15.53
C GLU A 313 19.56 -2.12 -14.11
N LEU A 314 18.28 -2.19 -13.76
CA LEU A 314 17.80 -1.96 -12.42
C LEU A 314 17.87 -3.24 -11.60
N HIS A 315 18.59 -3.20 -10.48
CA HIS A 315 18.60 -4.28 -9.52
C HIS A 315 17.19 -4.52 -8.93
N PRO A 316 16.73 -5.76 -8.68
CA PRO A 316 15.38 -6.04 -8.16
C PRO A 316 15.05 -5.28 -6.87
N ALA A 317 16.02 -5.14 -5.96
CA ALA A 317 15.85 -4.35 -4.74
C ALA A 317 15.62 -2.85 -5.01
N VAL A 318 16.22 -2.30 -6.08
CA VAL A 318 15.97 -0.91 -6.50
C VAL A 318 14.55 -0.75 -7.00
N ILE A 319 14.03 -1.73 -7.73
CA ILE A 319 12.63 -1.71 -8.20
C ILE A 319 11.66 -1.69 -7.01
N GLU A 320 11.93 -2.48 -5.98
CA GLU A 320 11.18 -2.43 -4.72
C GLU A 320 11.29 -1.06 -4.03
N TRP A 321 12.47 -0.43 -4.04
CA TRP A 321 12.64 0.92 -3.51
C TRP A 321 11.86 1.96 -4.31
N ILE A 322 11.80 1.83 -5.64
CA ILE A 322 10.98 2.69 -6.51
C ILE A 322 9.49 2.48 -6.23
N ARG A 323 9.02 1.25 -6.00
CA ARG A 323 7.62 0.94 -5.61
C ARG A 323 7.26 1.52 -4.23
N ALA A 324 8.21 1.50 -3.30
CA ALA A 324 8.07 2.07 -1.97
C ALA A 324 8.22 3.60 -1.94
N ASP A 325 8.88 4.18 -2.94
CA ASP A 325 9.13 5.61 -3.03
C ASP A 325 7.83 6.39 -3.12
N GLU A 326 7.64 7.29 -2.17
CA GLU A 326 6.37 7.97 -2.05
C GLU A 326 6.15 8.98 -3.18
N ASP A 327 7.20 9.61 -3.73
CA ASP A 327 7.07 10.60 -4.82
C ASP A 327 6.72 9.90 -6.13
N MET A 328 7.27 8.71 -6.35
CA MET A 328 6.92 7.86 -7.49
C MET A 328 5.43 7.49 -7.53
N ARG A 329 4.82 7.28 -6.36
CA ARG A 329 3.38 6.98 -6.27
C ARG A 329 2.51 8.13 -6.76
N LEU A 330 2.88 9.38 -6.45
CA LEU A 330 2.15 10.56 -6.94
C LEU A 330 2.27 10.68 -8.46
N ILE A 331 3.47 10.44 -9.00
CA ILE A 331 3.71 10.54 -10.43
C ILE A 331 2.93 9.45 -11.20
N ARG A 332 2.87 8.22 -10.67
CA ARG A 332 2.07 7.13 -11.25
C ARG A 332 0.58 7.41 -11.30
N ALA A 333 0.05 8.17 -10.33
CA ALA A 333 -1.37 8.51 -10.31
C ALA A 333 -1.75 9.62 -11.32
N ALA A 334 -0.77 10.38 -11.79
CA ALA A 334 -0.99 11.43 -12.78
C ALA A 334 -1.34 10.84 -14.16
N THR A 335 -2.21 11.52 -14.90
CA THR A 335 -2.68 11.07 -16.22
C THR A 335 -1.70 11.35 -17.35
N ASP A 336 -0.68 12.17 -17.10
CA ASP A 336 0.32 12.62 -18.08
C ASP A 336 1.66 11.88 -17.99
N CYS A 337 1.71 10.80 -17.20
CA CYS A 337 2.89 9.96 -17.03
C CYS A 337 2.51 8.49 -16.79
N VAL A 338 3.18 7.60 -17.49
CA VAL A 338 3.13 6.15 -17.29
C VAL A 338 4.50 5.69 -16.81
N LEU A 339 4.50 4.84 -15.78
CA LEU A 339 5.69 4.17 -15.27
C LEU A 339 5.40 2.68 -15.10
N VAL A 340 6.11 1.84 -15.86
CA VAL A 340 6.04 0.39 -15.77
C VAL A 340 7.37 -0.13 -15.23
N LEU A 341 7.32 -0.90 -14.15
CA LEU A 341 8.49 -1.50 -13.52
C LEU A 341 8.48 -3.01 -13.76
N ASP A 342 9.46 -3.51 -14.51
CA ASP A 342 9.62 -4.93 -14.79
C ASP A 342 10.76 -5.49 -13.92
N GLU A 343 10.38 -6.19 -12.86
CA GLU A 343 11.32 -6.80 -11.90
C GLU A 343 12.14 -7.93 -12.51
N LYS A 344 11.56 -8.69 -13.47
CA LYS A 344 12.28 -9.80 -14.10
C LYS A 344 13.30 -9.31 -15.11
N GLU A 345 12.96 -8.27 -15.87
CA GLU A 345 13.90 -7.64 -16.80
C GLU A 345 14.88 -6.69 -16.11
N GLY A 346 14.61 -6.27 -14.87
CA GLY A 346 15.38 -5.23 -14.21
C GLY A 346 15.27 -3.92 -14.98
N SER A 347 14.06 -3.49 -15.35
CA SER A 347 13.87 -2.29 -16.17
C SER A 347 12.70 -1.42 -15.72
N ALA A 348 12.78 -0.13 -16.04
CA ALA A 348 11.70 0.83 -15.88
C ALA A 348 11.40 1.51 -17.22
N TRP A 349 10.19 1.30 -17.71
CA TRP A 349 9.66 1.97 -18.89
C TRP A 349 8.87 3.21 -18.46
N ILE A 350 9.21 4.35 -19.05
CA ILE A 350 8.66 5.66 -18.70
C ILE A 350 8.11 6.31 -19.96
N CYS A 351 6.89 6.83 -19.90
CA CYS A 351 6.28 7.57 -20.99
C CYS A 351 5.55 8.81 -20.44
N GLY A 352 5.74 9.98 -21.05
CA GLY A 352 4.91 11.17 -20.80
C GLY A 352 5.70 12.43 -20.46
N LYS A 353 4.97 13.52 -20.18
CA LYS A 353 5.56 14.87 -20.00
C LYS A 353 6.47 14.96 -18.76
N LYS A 354 6.18 14.14 -17.75
CA LYS A 354 6.94 14.08 -16.48
C LYS A 354 8.08 13.06 -16.50
N ARG A 355 8.44 12.52 -17.67
CA ARG A 355 9.52 11.53 -17.83
C ARG A 355 10.82 11.97 -17.15
N HIS A 356 11.23 13.22 -17.33
CA HIS A 356 12.46 13.77 -16.74
C HIS A 356 12.42 13.76 -15.20
N ILE A 357 11.27 14.05 -14.59
CA ILE A 357 11.09 14.03 -13.13
C ILE A 357 11.24 12.60 -12.60
N VAL A 358 10.61 11.62 -13.28
CA VAL A 358 10.74 10.20 -12.92
C VAL A 358 12.19 9.75 -13.08
N GLN A 359 12.84 10.09 -14.19
CA GLN A 359 14.22 9.73 -14.47
C GLN A 359 15.17 10.26 -13.40
N GLU A 360 15.08 11.56 -13.04
CA GLU A 360 15.89 12.17 -11.99
C GLU A 360 15.66 11.49 -10.64
N ARG A 361 14.41 11.12 -10.32
CA ARG A 361 14.11 10.41 -9.07
C ARG A 361 14.65 8.99 -9.05
N ILE A 362 14.57 8.24 -10.16
CA ILE A 362 15.21 6.92 -10.28
C ILE A 362 16.71 7.05 -10.05
N GLU A 363 17.36 8.04 -10.66
CA GLU A 363 18.80 8.21 -10.52
C GLU A 363 19.20 8.55 -9.07
N LYS A 364 18.43 9.40 -8.38
CA LYS A 364 18.63 9.65 -6.93
C LYS A 364 18.50 8.38 -6.09
N ILE A 365 17.54 7.51 -6.41
CA ILE A 365 17.37 6.22 -5.74
C ILE A 365 18.56 5.31 -6.03
N LEU A 366 19.06 5.28 -7.27
CA LEU A 366 20.24 4.51 -7.66
C LEU A 366 21.51 4.99 -6.95
N GLU A 367 21.74 6.31 -6.90
CA GLU A 367 22.89 6.89 -6.17
C GLU A 367 22.85 6.53 -4.68
N ARG A 368 21.66 6.55 -4.08
CA ARG A 368 21.47 6.13 -2.69
C ARG A 368 21.71 4.64 -2.55
N PHE A 369 21.15 3.82 -3.44
CA PHE A 369 21.31 2.37 -3.42
C PHE A 369 22.78 1.97 -3.54
N ALA A 370 23.56 2.59 -4.44
CA ALA A 370 24.98 2.32 -4.60
C ALA A 370 25.83 2.61 -3.34
N LYS A 371 25.35 3.49 -2.46
CA LYS A 371 26.01 3.81 -1.17
C LYS A 371 25.54 2.90 -0.03
N GLU A 372 24.27 2.51 -0.04
CA GLU A 372 23.63 1.72 1.03
C GLU A 372 23.61 0.21 0.77
N HIS A 373 24.00 -0.21 -0.43
CA HIS A 373 24.01 -1.58 -0.89
C HIS A 373 25.30 -1.93 -1.61
N TRP A 374 25.89 -3.07 -1.26
CA TRP A 374 27.02 -3.64 -1.98
C TRP A 374 26.82 -5.15 -2.10
N GLU A 375 27.02 -5.69 -3.29
CA GLU A 375 27.02 -7.12 -3.53
C GLU A 375 28.28 -7.55 -4.30
N GLN A 376 28.68 -8.81 -4.09
CA GLN A 376 29.82 -9.42 -4.76
C GLN A 376 29.57 -10.91 -4.99
N ASP A 377 29.82 -11.35 -6.21
CA ASP A 377 29.84 -12.77 -6.56
C ASP A 377 31.03 -13.46 -5.90
N LEU A 378 30.78 -14.66 -5.39
CA LEU A 378 31.72 -15.55 -4.75
C LEU A 378 32.12 -16.64 -5.74
N GLU A 379 33.39 -17.02 -5.72
CA GLU A 379 33.95 -18.01 -6.65
C GLU A 379 33.27 -19.39 -6.53
N ASP A 380 33.05 -19.86 -5.30
CA ASP A 380 32.55 -21.19 -5.02
C ASP A 380 31.86 -21.30 -3.64
N TYR A 381 31.17 -22.41 -3.41
CA TYR A 381 30.46 -22.68 -2.15
C TYR A 381 31.41 -22.70 -0.94
N GLY A 382 32.65 -23.15 -1.12
CA GLY A 382 33.68 -23.16 -0.09
C GLY A 382 34.06 -21.74 0.36
N VAL A 383 34.14 -20.79 -0.57
CA VAL A 383 34.34 -19.36 -0.25
C VAL A 383 33.18 -18.83 0.59
N ALA A 384 31.94 -19.15 0.22
CA ALA A 384 30.76 -18.75 0.99
C ALA A 384 30.77 -19.35 2.41
N MET A 385 31.12 -20.63 2.55
CA MET A 385 31.23 -21.30 3.85
C MET A 385 32.37 -20.74 4.69
N TYR A 386 33.49 -20.36 4.08
CA TYR A 386 34.58 -19.71 4.78
C TYR A 386 34.15 -18.36 5.36
N LEU A 387 33.45 -17.53 4.57
CA LEU A 387 32.93 -16.25 5.04
C LEU A 387 31.92 -16.42 6.19
N LEU A 388 31.12 -17.49 6.17
CA LEU A 388 30.22 -17.83 7.28
C LEU A 388 30.98 -18.29 8.53
N GLY A 389 32.12 -18.96 8.38
CA GLY A 389 32.92 -19.49 9.47
C GLY A 389 32.79 -21.02 9.63
N PRO A 390 33.35 -21.61 10.70
CA PRO A 390 33.46 -23.06 10.87
C PRO A 390 32.11 -23.76 10.73
N LYS A 391 32.01 -24.72 9.80
CA LYS A 391 30.77 -25.46 9.49
C LYS A 391 29.58 -24.56 9.09
N GLY A 392 29.83 -23.33 8.64
CA GLY A 392 28.78 -22.38 8.31
C GLY A 392 28.05 -21.82 9.52
N SER A 393 28.71 -21.76 10.68
CA SER A 393 28.13 -21.26 11.94
C SER A 393 27.58 -19.83 11.85
N GLY A 394 28.09 -19.03 10.91
CA GLY A 394 27.77 -17.61 10.79
C GLY A 394 28.61 -16.74 11.72
N ASP A 395 29.57 -17.30 12.49
CA ASP A 395 30.37 -16.55 13.47
C ASP A 395 31.19 -15.43 12.84
N TYR A 396 31.76 -15.67 11.66
CA TYR A 396 32.61 -14.70 10.96
C TYR A 396 31.75 -13.55 10.42
N VAL A 397 30.64 -13.86 9.74
CA VAL A 397 29.64 -12.87 9.34
C VAL A 397 29.09 -12.11 10.55
N GLY A 398 28.75 -12.81 11.63
CA GLY A 398 28.24 -12.22 12.88
C GLY A 398 29.22 -11.19 13.46
N ARG A 399 30.52 -11.50 13.48
CA ARG A 399 31.55 -10.56 13.89
C ARG A 399 31.67 -9.38 12.94
N MET A 400 31.71 -9.63 11.62
CA MET A 400 31.77 -8.55 10.63
C MET A 400 30.57 -7.61 10.71
N GLN A 401 29.37 -8.13 10.97
CA GLN A 401 28.16 -7.34 11.21
C GLN A 401 28.24 -6.54 12.51
N TRP A 402 28.77 -7.13 13.59
CA TRP A 402 28.96 -6.43 14.86
C TRP A 402 29.95 -5.27 14.75
N GLU A 403 31.06 -5.49 14.05
CA GLU A 403 32.12 -4.49 13.88
C GLU A 403 31.72 -3.35 12.92
N SER A 404 31.04 -3.68 11.82
CA SER A 404 30.62 -2.67 10.83
C SER A 404 29.29 -1.99 11.16
N GLY A 405 28.42 -2.65 11.92
CA GLY A 405 27.03 -2.26 12.11
C GLY A 405 26.15 -2.42 10.86
N ALA A 406 26.68 -2.97 9.76
CA ALA A 406 25.92 -3.29 8.56
C ALA A 406 25.30 -4.69 8.67
N LYS A 407 24.25 -4.91 7.89
CA LYS A 407 23.68 -6.23 7.68
C LYS A 407 24.43 -6.92 6.55
N ILE A 408 25.03 -8.07 6.83
CA ILE A 408 25.83 -8.85 5.88
C ILE A 408 25.16 -10.20 5.71
N LYS A 409 24.77 -10.52 4.48
CA LYS A 409 24.13 -11.77 4.12
C LYS A 409 25.03 -12.51 3.14
N VAL A 410 25.56 -13.65 3.57
CA VAL A 410 26.23 -14.60 2.68
C VAL A 410 25.21 -15.63 2.23
N CYS A 411 25.08 -15.82 0.92
CA CYS A 411 24.14 -16.72 0.28
C CYS A 411 24.91 -17.85 -0.42
N PRO A 412 25.21 -18.98 0.25
CA PRO A 412 26.01 -20.05 -0.34
C PRO A 412 25.43 -20.66 -1.62
N ASN A 413 24.10 -20.74 -1.71
CA ASN A 413 23.43 -21.29 -2.90
C ASN A 413 23.41 -20.32 -4.08
N ALA A 414 23.41 -19.01 -3.80
CA ALA A 414 23.45 -17.97 -4.82
C ALA A 414 24.89 -17.54 -5.14
N LEU A 415 25.88 -18.09 -4.43
CA LEU A 415 27.30 -17.70 -4.50
C LEU A 415 27.48 -16.18 -4.44
N LYS A 416 26.79 -15.53 -3.50
CA LYS A 416 26.83 -14.07 -3.34
C LYS A 416 27.02 -13.67 -1.89
N VAL A 417 27.70 -12.56 -1.68
CA VAL A 417 27.66 -11.81 -0.42
C VAL A 417 26.98 -10.47 -0.68
N ILE A 418 26.05 -10.10 0.19
CA ILE A 418 25.24 -8.89 0.11
C ILE A 418 25.42 -8.12 1.40
N ILE A 419 25.68 -6.82 1.31
CA ILE A 419 25.85 -5.89 2.41
C ILE A 419 24.81 -4.79 2.28
N GLU A 420 24.05 -4.54 3.35
CA GLU A 420 23.02 -3.51 3.43
C GLU A 420 23.24 -2.68 4.70
N GLY A 421 23.22 -1.35 4.58
CA GLY A 421 23.37 -0.48 5.76
C GLY A 421 23.52 1.00 5.40
N LYS A 422 23.86 1.82 6.40
CA LYS A 422 24.27 3.21 6.14
C LYS A 422 25.58 3.25 5.34
N PRO A 423 25.86 4.31 4.58
CA PRO A 423 27.06 4.39 3.75
C PRO A 423 28.36 4.03 4.49
N ASP A 424 28.60 4.64 5.65
CA ASP A 424 29.80 4.38 6.47
C ASP A 424 29.88 2.91 6.94
N GLN A 425 28.74 2.31 7.26
CA GLN A 425 28.66 0.91 7.70
C GLN A 425 28.95 -0.04 6.55
N VAL A 426 28.44 0.25 5.36
CA VAL A 426 28.66 -0.54 4.14
C VAL A 426 30.13 -0.50 3.74
N GLU A 427 30.79 0.67 3.83
CA GLU A 427 32.22 0.77 3.53
C GLU A 427 33.09 -0.06 4.49
N VAL A 428 32.81 0.01 5.80
CA VAL A 428 33.53 -0.80 6.80
C VAL A 428 33.27 -2.28 6.59
N ALA A 429 32.01 -2.68 6.38
CA ALA A 429 31.64 -4.07 6.14
C ALA A 429 32.29 -4.63 4.87
N LYS A 430 32.28 -3.85 3.78
CA LYS A 430 32.92 -4.19 2.51
C LYS A 430 34.41 -4.46 2.73
N LYS A 431 35.10 -3.60 3.48
CA LYS A 431 36.52 -3.81 3.81
C LYS A 431 36.75 -5.12 4.57
N LEU A 432 35.94 -5.41 5.59
CA LEU A 432 36.06 -6.63 6.38
C LEU A 432 35.84 -7.90 5.53
N VAL A 433 34.85 -7.88 4.63
CA VAL A 433 34.58 -8.99 3.72
C VAL A 433 35.72 -9.21 2.74
N LEU A 434 36.23 -8.13 2.12
CA LEU A 434 37.37 -8.21 1.19
C LEU A 434 38.64 -8.70 1.88
N GLU A 435 38.94 -8.22 3.09
CA GLU A 435 40.06 -8.75 3.89
C GLU A 435 39.89 -10.24 4.22
N GLY A 436 38.66 -10.69 4.46
CA GLY A 436 38.33 -12.10 4.64
C GLY A 436 38.61 -12.93 3.40
N LEU A 437 38.22 -12.43 2.22
CA LEU A 437 38.46 -13.08 0.94
C LEU A 437 39.96 -13.14 0.59
N GLU A 438 40.72 -12.07 0.87
CA GLU A 438 42.17 -12.06 0.68
C GLU A 438 42.88 -13.07 1.60
N LYS A 439 42.50 -13.15 2.87
CA LYS A 439 43.02 -14.18 3.80
C LYS A 439 42.75 -15.59 3.32
N LEU A 440 41.59 -15.83 2.71
CA LEU A 440 41.27 -17.12 2.10
C LEU A 440 42.14 -17.39 0.88
N ALA A 441 42.33 -16.41 0.00
CA ALA A 441 43.17 -16.55 -1.19
C ALA A 441 44.62 -16.86 -0.80
N GLU A 442 45.16 -16.18 0.22
CA GLU A 442 46.50 -16.45 0.75
C GLU A 442 46.59 -17.87 1.35
N LYS A 443 45.56 -18.30 2.08
CA LYS A 443 45.50 -19.66 2.61
C LYS A 443 45.47 -20.72 1.50
N LYS A 444 44.73 -20.48 0.41
CA LYS A 444 44.70 -21.36 -0.78
C LYS A 444 46.07 -21.40 -1.48
N ARG A 445 46.83 -20.29 -1.48
CA ARG A 445 48.20 -20.23 -2.05
C ARG A 445 49.22 -21.01 -1.22
N ILE A 446 49.18 -20.87 0.10
CA ILE A 446 50.12 -21.54 1.00
C ILE A 446 49.86 -23.05 1.06
N ASN A 447 48.57 -23.45 1.07
CA ASN A 447 48.15 -24.86 1.09
C ASN A 447 47.20 -25.14 -0.08
N PRO A 448 47.73 -25.42 -1.29
CA PRO A 448 46.90 -25.75 -2.44
C PRO A 448 46.17 -27.07 -2.19
N THR A 449 44.84 -27.05 -2.27
CA THR A 449 44.02 -28.25 -2.17
C THR A 449 44.25 -29.12 -3.42
N PRO A 450 44.60 -30.42 -3.28
CA PRO A 450 44.84 -31.28 -4.43
C PRO A 450 43.56 -31.47 -5.26
N PRO A 451 43.66 -31.62 -6.60
CA PRO A 451 42.50 -31.58 -7.52
C PRO A 451 41.38 -32.59 -7.20
N GLY A 452 41.71 -33.72 -6.57
CA GLY A 452 40.74 -34.76 -6.21
C GLY A 452 39.79 -34.41 -5.06
N GLU A 453 40.15 -33.49 -4.17
CA GLU A 453 39.31 -33.09 -3.03
C GLU A 453 38.26 -32.03 -3.39
N LEU A 454 38.56 -31.16 -4.37
CA LEU A 454 37.62 -30.14 -4.87
C LEU A 454 36.38 -30.77 -5.52
N ALA A 455 36.59 -31.81 -6.33
CA ALA A 455 35.49 -32.56 -6.95
C ALA A 455 34.64 -33.32 -5.91
N ALA A 456 35.27 -33.86 -4.86
CA ALA A 456 34.56 -34.56 -3.79
C ALA A 456 33.74 -33.62 -2.88
N GLN A 457 34.25 -32.42 -2.59
CA GLN A 457 33.53 -31.42 -1.78
C GLN A 457 32.36 -30.78 -2.53
N GLN A 458 32.50 -30.52 -3.84
CA GLN A 458 31.39 -30.05 -4.67
C GLN A 458 30.30 -31.14 -4.82
N ALA A 459 30.67 -32.41 -5.05
CA ALA A 459 29.72 -33.52 -5.15
C ALA A 459 28.91 -33.74 -3.85
N GLN A 460 29.57 -33.73 -2.68
CA GLN A 460 28.88 -33.85 -1.39
C GLN A 460 27.91 -32.69 -1.10
N SER A 461 28.19 -31.49 -1.60
CA SER A 461 27.31 -30.31 -1.42
C SER A 461 26.03 -30.40 -2.25
N VAL A 462 26.10 -30.95 -3.47
CA VAL A 462 24.95 -31.15 -4.36
C VAL A 462 24.03 -32.23 -3.80
N ASP A 463 24.59 -33.31 -3.25
CA ASP A 463 23.81 -34.37 -2.59
C ASP A 463 23.09 -33.87 -1.32
N GLY A 464 23.76 -33.00 -0.54
CA GLY A 464 23.15 -32.34 0.62
C GLY A 464 21.98 -31.41 0.25
N ALA A 465 22.15 -30.61 -0.82
CA ALA A 465 21.09 -29.74 -1.32
C ALA A 465 19.89 -30.53 -1.88
N LYS A 466 20.16 -31.62 -2.59
CA LYS A 466 19.14 -32.53 -3.14
C LYS A 466 18.34 -33.23 -2.02
N ALA A 467 19.02 -33.66 -0.95
CA ALA A 467 18.37 -34.25 0.23
C ALA A 467 17.53 -33.24 1.02
N ALA A 468 17.94 -31.97 1.08
CA ALA A 468 17.15 -30.90 1.70
C ALA A 468 15.89 -30.57 0.88
N LEU A 469 16.01 -30.55 -0.45
CA LEU A 469 14.89 -30.34 -1.37
C LEU A 469 13.90 -31.51 -1.33
N GLU A 470 14.37 -32.76 -1.23
CA GLU A 470 13.51 -33.93 -1.03
C GLU A 470 12.75 -33.87 0.30
N LYS A 471 13.41 -33.46 1.40
CA LYS A 471 12.74 -33.23 2.69
C LYS A 471 11.68 -32.14 2.60
N PHE A 472 11.94 -31.06 1.87
CA PHE A 472 10.99 -30.00 1.64
C PHE A 472 9.78 -30.48 0.81
N HIS A 473 10.01 -31.22 -0.27
CA HIS A 473 8.95 -31.85 -1.08
C HIS A 473 8.18 -32.93 -0.31
N ALA A 474 8.82 -33.67 0.61
CA ALA A 474 8.15 -34.60 1.50
C ALA A 474 7.28 -33.89 2.55
N MET A 475 7.75 -32.74 3.05
CA MET A 475 6.99 -31.90 4.00
C MET A 475 5.76 -31.26 3.35
N LEU A 476 5.87 -30.86 2.07
CA LEU A 476 4.73 -30.36 1.29
C LEU A 476 3.70 -31.46 0.97
N ARG A 477 4.16 -32.69 0.69
CA ARG A 477 3.28 -33.86 0.49
C ARG A 477 2.60 -34.33 1.78
N GLY A 478 3.14 -34.01 2.95
CA GLY A 478 2.60 -34.39 4.26
C GLY A 478 1.48 -33.49 4.81
N ARG A 479 1.15 -32.37 4.15
CA ARG A 479 -0.01 -31.53 4.51
C ARG A 479 -1.30 -32.03 3.86
N GLY A 480 -1.57 -33.32 4.01
CA GLY A 480 -2.88 -33.92 3.82
C GLY A 480 -3.45 -34.32 5.18
N ASN A 481 -4.37 -33.49 5.69
CA ASN A 481 -5.37 -33.80 6.71
C ASN A 481 -5.00 -34.84 7.80
N THR A 482 -4.43 -34.40 8.92
CA THR A 482 -4.46 -35.17 10.18
C THR A 482 -4.91 -34.30 11.36
N PRO A 483 -5.84 -34.76 12.22
CA PRO A 483 -6.31 -33.99 13.36
C PRO A 483 -5.25 -33.90 14.47
N SER A 484 -5.18 -32.76 15.14
CA SER A 484 -4.25 -32.51 16.26
C SER A 484 -4.37 -33.55 17.38
N PRO A 485 -3.24 -34.02 17.97
CA PRO A 485 -3.29 -34.91 19.12
C PRO A 485 -3.60 -34.13 20.41
N THR A 486 -4.69 -34.50 21.06
CA THR A 486 -5.10 -34.02 22.37
C THR A 486 -4.10 -34.42 23.47
N ARG A 487 -3.69 -33.43 24.27
CA ARG A 487 -2.83 -33.54 25.45
C ARG A 487 -3.52 -34.34 26.56
N LYS A 488 -2.98 -35.54 26.88
CA LYS A 488 -3.39 -36.33 28.06
C LYS A 488 -2.99 -35.60 29.35
N GLY A 489 -3.98 -35.15 30.12
CA GLY A 489 -3.85 -34.78 31.53
C GLY A 489 -4.68 -35.75 32.39
N LYS A 490 -4.03 -36.38 33.38
CA LYS A 490 -4.63 -37.25 34.40
C LYS A 490 -5.62 -36.47 35.28
N GLY A 491 -6.74 -37.09 35.67
CA GLY A 491 -7.41 -36.76 36.94
C GLY A 491 -8.93 -36.94 36.97
N GLY A 492 -9.38 -38.14 37.37
CA GLY A 492 -10.49 -38.41 38.31
C GLY A 492 -11.90 -37.85 38.06
N GLY A 493 -12.91 -38.74 38.03
CA GLY A 493 -14.28 -38.37 38.41
C GLY A 493 -15.39 -39.17 37.75
N LYS A 494 -16.00 -40.07 38.52
CA LYS A 494 -17.16 -40.93 38.21
C LYS A 494 -18.36 -40.18 37.61
N GLY A 495 -19.15 -40.84 36.74
CA GLY A 495 -20.57 -40.46 36.57
C GLY A 495 -21.29 -40.95 35.30
N LYS A 496 -21.80 -42.19 35.34
CA LYS A 496 -23.04 -42.76 34.74
C LYS A 496 -23.70 -42.07 33.52
N GLY A 497 -24.01 -42.88 32.49
CA GLY A 497 -25.40 -42.99 31.98
C GLY A 497 -25.66 -42.87 30.47
N LYS A 498 -25.82 -44.04 29.82
CA LYS A 498 -26.81 -44.45 28.78
C LYS A 498 -27.09 -43.59 27.51
N ALA A 499 -26.87 -44.25 26.34
CA ALA A 499 -27.82 -44.57 25.23
C ALA A 499 -28.99 -43.60 24.93
N SER A 500 -29.46 -43.33 23.71
CA SER A 500 -29.28 -43.85 22.34
C SER A 500 -30.22 -43.07 21.40
N ALA A 501 -30.00 -43.20 20.09
CA ALA A 501 -30.99 -43.20 19.00
C ALA A 501 -31.37 -41.89 18.24
N SER A 502 -31.11 -42.00 16.93
CA SER A 502 -31.67 -41.40 15.70
C SER A 502 -32.95 -40.55 15.73
N SER A 503 -32.97 -39.51 14.88
CA SER A 503 -33.94 -39.35 13.78
C SER A 503 -33.47 -38.23 12.81
N ALA A 504 -34.00 -38.24 11.58
CA ALA A 504 -33.44 -37.60 10.39
C ALA A 504 -34.15 -36.29 9.96
N ALA A 505 -33.37 -35.47 9.24
CA ALA A 505 -33.67 -34.38 8.28
C ALA A 505 -34.13 -32.98 8.79
N PRO A 506 -33.90 -31.87 8.04
CA PRO A 506 -33.16 -31.70 6.78
C PRO A 506 -31.92 -30.77 6.87
N GLU A 507 -31.02 -30.91 5.89
CA GLU A 507 -29.78 -30.13 5.73
C GLU A 507 -30.01 -28.64 5.49
N ALA A 508 -29.51 -27.82 6.42
CA ALA A 508 -29.15 -26.43 6.16
C ALA A 508 -27.62 -26.36 6.03
N MET A 509 -27.12 -25.87 4.89
CA MET A 509 -25.69 -25.67 4.67
C MET A 509 -25.07 -24.77 5.76
N PRO A 510 -23.96 -25.15 6.41
CA PRO A 510 -23.19 -24.21 7.20
C PRO A 510 -22.25 -23.39 6.30
N ALA A 511 -22.35 -22.07 6.43
CA ALA A 511 -21.42 -21.10 5.89
C ALA A 511 -19.97 -21.49 6.22
N SER A 512 -19.21 -21.83 5.18
CA SER A 512 -17.77 -22.04 5.30
C SER A 512 -17.09 -20.68 5.45
N ARG A 513 -16.48 -20.49 6.63
CA ARG A 513 -15.60 -19.37 6.98
C ARG A 513 -14.52 -19.20 5.92
N SER A 514 -14.64 -18.17 5.09
CA SER A 514 -13.52 -17.64 4.34
C SER A 514 -12.54 -16.97 5.31
N THR A 515 -11.27 -17.33 5.19
CA THR A 515 -10.16 -16.65 5.82
C THR A 515 -10.12 -15.22 5.28
N ILE A 516 -10.52 -14.26 6.11
CA ILE A 516 -10.52 -12.85 5.80
C ILE A 516 -9.06 -12.38 5.72
N LEU A 517 -8.58 -12.07 4.52
CA LEU A 517 -7.42 -11.19 4.32
C LEU A 517 -7.91 -9.75 4.55
N ARG A 518 -7.28 -9.04 5.49
CA ARG A 518 -7.53 -7.61 5.67
C ARG A 518 -6.61 -6.84 4.74
N ALA A 519 -7.04 -5.64 4.33
CA ALA A 519 -6.22 -4.72 3.53
C ALA A 519 -4.85 -4.38 4.17
N SER A 520 -4.70 -4.59 5.48
CA SER A 520 -3.42 -4.49 6.21
C SER A 520 -2.40 -5.58 5.88
N ASP A 521 -2.82 -6.66 5.22
CA ASP A 521 -1.97 -7.83 4.95
C ASP A 521 -1.28 -7.74 3.58
N ILE A 522 -1.65 -6.74 2.76
CA ILE A 522 -1.07 -6.49 1.42
C ILE A 522 0.03 -5.42 1.47
N PHE A 523 0.02 -4.52 2.46
CA PHE A 523 1.04 -3.49 2.64
C PHE A 523 1.47 -3.42 4.11
N GLY A 524 2.74 -3.72 4.36
CA GLY A 524 3.30 -3.95 5.70
C GLY A 524 2.97 -2.86 6.72
N SER A 525 2.58 -3.29 7.93
CA SER A 525 2.33 -2.39 9.06
C SER A 525 3.63 -1.84 9.63
N ALA A 526 3.81 -0.52 9.63
CA ALA A 526 4.62 0.14 10.65
C ALA A 526 3.79 0.20 11.94
N ALA A 527 4.27 -0.42 13.01
CA ALA A 527 3.64 -0.36 14.32
C ALA A 527 3.70 1.08 14.89
N PRO A 528 2.65 1.57 15.59
CA PRO A 528 2.69 2.88 16.24
C PRO A 528 3.62 2.86 17.45
N VAL A 529 4.60 3.78 17.49
CA VAL A 529 5.61 3.98 18.56
C VAL A 529 5.01 4.55 19.86
N SER A 530 3.70 4.43 20.08
CA SER A 530 3.03 5.01 21.26
C SER A 530 2.83 4.05 22.44
N ALA A 531 3.07 2.74 22.28
CA ALA A 531 2.83 1.76 23.35
C ALA A 531 4.09 1.36 24.15
N ALA A 532 5.30 1.63 23.63
CA ALA A 532 6.56 1.21 24.26
C ALA A 532 7.05 2.13 25.40
N VAL A 533 6.57 3.37 25.48
CA VAL A 533 7.01 4.35 26.49
C VAL A 533 6.25 4.21 27.83
N ALA A 534 5.11 3.50 27.87
CA ALA A 534 4.34 3.27 29.09
C ALA A 534 4.78 2.03 29.89
N ALA A 535 5.46 1.06 29.26
CA ALA A 535 5.84 -0.21 29.90
C ALA A 535 7.23 -0.19 30.57
N GLN A 536 8.07 0.82 30.29
CA GLN A 536 9.43 0.93 30.86
C GLN A 536 9.52 1.68 32.19
N ARG A 537 8.40 2.14 32.77
CA ARG A 537 8.37 2.83 34.09
C ARG A 537 7.89 1.99 35.26
N ALA A 538 7.66 0.67 35.09
CA ALA A 538 7.09 -0.19 36.13
C ALA A 538 8.03 -1.27 36.71
N ALA A 539 9.33 -1.26 36.37
CA ALA A 539 10.27 -2.28 36.85
C ALA A 539 11.61 -1.67 37.29
N ALA A 540 11.62 -1.01 38.46
CA ALA A 540 12.82 -0.71 39.22
C ALA A 540 12.46 -0.41 40.68
N VAL A 541 12.22 -1.46 41.47
CA VAL A 541 12.24 -1.41 42.93
C VAL A 541 13.18 -2.53 43.38
N PRO A 542 14.36 -2.23 43.96
CA PRO A 542 15.21 -3.27 44.54
C PRO A 542 14.65 -3.73 45.90
N PRO A 543 14.88 -4.99 46.31
CA PRO A 543 14.35 -5.52 47.56
C PRO A 543 15.08 -4.89 48.75
N ARG A 544 14.31 -4.53 49.78
CA ARG A 544 14.78 -4.13 51.11
C ARG A 544 15.13 -5.38 51.91
N GLU A 545 16.32 -5.38 52.51
CA GLU A 545 16.67 -6.25 53.63
C GLU A 545 16.20 -5.60 54.95
N ASP A 546 15.58 -6.42 55.79
CA ASP A 546 15.17 -6.12 57.16
C ASP A 546 16.38 -6.12 58.11
N VAL A 547 16.61 -5.02 58.85
CA VAL A 547 17.19 -5.07 60.21
C VAL A 547 16.56 -3.95 61.06
N GLY A 548 16.25 -4.28 62.31
CA GLY A 548 15.35 -3.56 63.21
C GLY A 548 15.81 -2.19 63.74
N ASP A 549 14.79 -1.45 64.18
CA ASP A 549 14.78 -0.32 65.12
C ASP A 549 14.92 -0.85 66.59
N PRO A 550 14.98 -0.06 67.69
CA PRO A 550 15.16 1.40 67.85
C PRO A 550 16.22 1.80 68.89
N GLY A 551 16.60 3.09 68.94
CA GLY A 551 17.40 3.61 70.04
C GLY A 551 17.55 5.13 70.09
N ALA A 552 16.83 5.75 71.02
CA ALA A 552 16.77 7.17 71.32
C ALA A 552 18.13 7.83 71.66
N GLY A 553 18.20 9.16 71.52
CA GLY A 553 19.20 9.97 72.22
C GLY A 553 19.59 11.24 71.50
N GLY A 554 19.08 12.38 71.97
CA GLY A 554 19.42 13.68 71.40
C GLY A 554 20.80 14.22 71.81
N ARG A 555 21.03 15.45 71.32
CA ARG A 555 21.70 16.59 71.99
C ARG A 555 23.02 17.08 71.34
N TRP A 556 22.87 18.22 70.64
CA TRP A 556 23.65 19.48 70.70
C TRP A 556 25.01 19.67 69.99
N ARG A 557 25.13 20.92 69.49
CA ARG A 557 26.29 21.76 69.11
C ARG A 557 26.96 21.41 67.76
N SER A 558 27.36 22.35 66.91
CA SER A 558 27.45 23.82 66.97
C SER A 558 27.95 24.37 65.62
N GLY A 559 27.56 25.60 65.28
CA GLY A 559 28.27 26.51 64.37
C GLY A 559 27.88 26.35 62.88
N GLY A 560 27.41 27.36 62.14
CA GLY A 560 27.49 28.80 62.33
C GLY A 560 28.37 29.42 61.24
N ASN A 561 27.75 29.83 60.13
CA ASN A 561 28.03 30.99 59.25
C ASN A 561 27.30 30.74 57.92
N VAL A 562 26.18 31.36 57.58
CA VAL A 562 25.85 32.80 57.43
C VAL A 562 26.75 33.51 56.41
N ARG A 563 26.18 33.70 55.20
CA ARG A 563 26.03 34.94 54.41
C ARG A 563 25.55 34.49 53.02
N GLU A 564 24.25 34.41 52.75
CA GLU A 564 23.23 35.47 52.65
C GLU A 564 23.58 36.57 51.62
N ARG A 565 22.63 36.73 50.70
CA ARG A 565 22.26 37.87 49.84
C ARG A 565 22.58 37.72 48.35
N SER A 566 21.68 37.86 47.37
CA SER A 566 20.22 38.01 47.21
C SER A 566 20.01 38.98 46.05
N ARG A 567 19.23 38.56 45.03
CA ARG A 567 18.42 39.42 44.12
C ARG A 567 19.26 40.31 43.17
N SER A 568 18.83 40.69 41.97
CA SER A 568 17.50 40.83 41.37
C SER A 568 17.62 40.83 39.84
N ARG A 569 16.45 40.64 39.21
CA ARG A 569 16.06 40.99 37.83
C ARG A 569 16.77 42.23 37.26
N ASP A 570 17.09 42.21 35.97
CA ASP A 570 16.49 43.12 34.98
C ASP A 570 16.82 42.70 33.53
N ARG A 571 15.82 42.84 32.66
CA ARG A 571 15.89 42.88 31.18
C ARG A 571 16.06 44.37 30.80
N PRO A 572 16.68 44.76 29.66
CA PRO A 572 15.93 44.74 28.39
C PRO A 572 16.80 44.60 27.11
N ALA A 573 16.16 44.91 25.98
CA ALA A 573 16.44 44.56 24.58
C ALA A 573 17.54 45.35 23.84
N ALA A 574 17.99 44.76 22.72
CA ALA A 574 18.59 45.39 21.52
C ALA A 574 18.38 44.41 20.33
N GLY A 575 18.07 44.76 19.08
CA GLY A 575 18.10 46.03 18.38
C GLY A 575 19.31 46.12 17.41
N ALA A 576 19.17 45.62 16.18
CA ALA A 576 19.97 45.98 14.98
C ALA A 576 19.32 45.27 13.76
N ALA A 577 18.71 45.90 12.75
CA ALA A 577 19.12 46.96 11.82
C ALA A 577 19.94 46.45 10.60
N ALA A 578 19.27 46.52 9.44
CA ALA A 578 19.71 46.91 8.09
C ALA A 578 20.73 46.06 7.31
N ALA A 579 20.30 45.57 6.13
CA ALA A 579 20.89 45.99 4.85
C ALA A 579 19.99 45.60 3.65
N ALA A 580 19.76 46.59 2.78
CA ALA A 580 18.96 46.56 1.58
C ALA A 580 19.80 46.18 0.34
N ALA A 581 19.15 45.62 -0.68
CA ALA A 581 19.48 45.91 -2.09
C ALA A 581 18.26 45.60 -2.97
N ALA A 582 17.79 46.63 -3.67
CA ALA A 582 16.70 46.61 -4.64
C ALA A 582 17.25 46.37 -6.05
N THR A 583 16.47 45.74 -6.93
CA THR A 583 16.38 46.20 -8.34
C THR A 583 15.03 45.82 -8.96
N THR A 584 14.53 46.76 -9.75
CA THR A 584 13.22 46.92 -10.40
C THR A 584 13.19 46.43 -11.84
N ALA A 585 12.05 45.93 -12.32
CA ALA A 585 11.49 46.10 -13.70
C ALA A 585 10.07 45.46 -13.72
N ALA A 586 8.95 46.22 -13.79
CA ALA A 586 8.30 46.78 -14.99
C ALA A 586 7.98 45.71 -16.06
N ALA A 587 6.75 45.18 -16.16
CA ALA A 587 5.54 45.74 -16.80
C ALA A 587 5.31 45.16 -18.21
N ALA A 588 4.20 44.43 -18.41
CA ALA A 588 3.38 44.42 -19.63
C ALA A 588 2.22 43.41 -19.51
N ALA A 589 0.99 43.92 -19.46
CA ALA A 589 -0.22 43.19 -19.84
C ALA A 589 -0.45 43.37 -21.36
N PRO A 590 -1.35 42.58 -21.96
CA PRO A 590 -2.30 43.19 -22.87
C PRO A 590 -3.74 42.74 -22.64
N ALA A 591 -4.63 43.71 -22.87
CA ALA A 591 -6.07 43.60 -22.89
C ALA A 591 -6.57 43.46 -24.34
N VAL A 592 -7.65 42.67 -24.49
CA VAL A 592 -8.82 42.85 -25.39
C VAL A 592 -8.59 43.03 -26.90
N ALA A 593 -9.18 42.11 -27.67
CA ALA A 593 -9.80 42.42 -28.96
C ALA A 593 -11.11 41.62 -29.11
N GLN A 594 -12.23 42.32 -28.93
CA GLN A 594 -13.55 41.96 -29.46
C GLN A 594 -13.59 42.33 -30.94
N ALA A 595 -14.16 41.46 -31.77
CA ALA A 595 -14.73 41.84 -33.06
C ALA A 595 -16.10 41.17 -33.19
N ALA A 596 -17.12 41.99 -33.34
CA ALA A 596 -18.48 41.64 -33.70
C ALA A 596 -18.79 42.30 -35.06
N ALA A 597 -19.46 41.56 -35.94
CA ALA A 597 -20.32 42.04 -37.04
C ALA A 597 -20.99 40.78 -37.65
N ALA A 598 -22.32 40.65 -37.49
CA ALA A 598 -23.36 40.91 -38.52
C ALA A 598 -23.63 39.62 -39.33
N GLU A 599 -24.75 38.93 -39.07
CA GLU A 599 -26.04 39.10 -39.77
C GLU A 599 -25.93 38.86 -41.28
N ASP A 600 -26.44 37.71 -41.74
CA ASP A 600 -27.34 37.64 -42.90
C ASP A 600 -28.03 36.27 -42.96
N ASP A 601 -29.31 36.38 -43.32
CA ASP A 601 -30.35 35.36 -43.43
C ASP A 601 -30.21 34.46 -44.69
N ASP A 602 -31.01 33.39 -44.64
CA ASP A 602 -31.74 32.75 -45.74
C ASP A 602 -31.08 31.72 -46.71
N GLU A 603 -31.79 30.58 -46.72
CA GLU A 603 -32.24 29.77 -47.86
C GLU A 603 -31.27 28.93 -48.73
N ASP A 604 -31.53 27.62 -48.61
CA ASP A 604 -31.77 26.63 -49.67
C ASP A 604 -30.64 25.77 -50.31
N ALA A 605 -30.92 24.47 -50.17
CA ALA A 605 -30.69 23.33 -51.07
C ALA A 605 -29.29 22.69 -51.22
N PRO A 606 -29.20 21.35 -51.02
CA PRO A 606 -28.12 20.53 -51.56
C PRO A 606 -28.58 19.73 -52.80
N ALA A 607 -27.80 19.76 -53.88
CA ALA A 607 -27.73 18.69 -54.88
C ALA A 607 -26.42 18.80 -55.67
N GLY A 608 -25.56 17.77 -55.57
CA GLY A 608 -24.33 17.64 -56.35
C GLY A 608 -23.25 16.85 -55.64
#